data_AF-A0A183PKA3-F1
#
_entry.id   AF-A0A183PKA3-F1
#
_cell.length_a   1.000
_cell.length_b   1.000
_cell.length_c   1.000
_cell.angle_alpha   90.00
_cell.angle_beta   90.00
_cell.angle_gamma   90.00
#
_symmetry.space_group_name_H-M   'P 1'
#
loop_
_entity.id
_entity.type
_entity.pdbx_description
1 polymer ?
#
loop_
_entity_poly.entity_id
_entity_poly.type
_entity_poly.pdbx_seq_one_letter_code
_entity_poly.pdbx_strand_id
1 'polypeptide(L)'
;MHNPSSNNRKPIRVWVDGCFDLVHFGHANALRQAKSLGDQLIVGIHSDKEITKHKGPPVFHEKERYRLIRAMKWVDEVVEDAPYFTYVKTLEKYSCDFCVHGDDLVVSNDGSDPYAEVKATNRYKMLKRIQQLQEQGTYASQFSSSTECSIRRTQSLDSVLKSKDKFMHPCKTKETLSPIYPGLNSNCSKANDVTDSINVSIWSTGGMTYMPNILRISQFCSGQFREPNSNDIVVYVPGTFDLFRILSM
;
A
#
# COMPACT_ATOMS: atom_id res chain seq x y z
N MET A 1 -22.87 2.62 -44.33
CA MET A 1 -22.23 3.92 -44.06
C MET A 1 -21.73 3.89 -42.63
N HIS A 2 -20.43 3.68 -42.45
CA HIS A 2 -19.79 3.59 -41.13
C HIS A 2 -19.42 5.01 -40.70
N ASN A 3 -19.82 5.42 -39.50
CA ASN A 3 -19.60 6.78 -38.97
C ASN A 3 -18.24 6.84 -38.26
N PRO A 4 -17.20 7.52 -38.79
CA PRO A 4 -15.91 7.60 -38.13
C PRO A 4 -15.85 8.90 -37.33
N SER A 5 -16.57 8.97 -36.22
CA SER A 5 -16.32 10.01 -35.21
C SER A 5 -15.39 9.47 -34.13
N SER A 6 -14.19 9.04 -34.51
CA SER A 6 -13.10 8.86 -33.56
C SER A 6 -12.61 10.25 -33.14
N ASN A 7 -13.05 10.71 -31.97
CA ASN A 7 -12.66 12.00 -31.40
C ASN A 7 -11.13 12.11 -31.36
N ASN A 8 -10.57 12.92 -32.25
CA ASN A 8 -9.13 13.14 -32.43
C ASN A 8 -8.59 14.11 -31.36
N ARG A 9 -8.99 13.93 -30.09
CA ARG A 9 -8.55 14.80 -28.98
C ARG A 9 -7.19 14.32 -28.47
N LYS A 10 -6.29 15.27 -28.17
CA LYS A 10 -5.01 14.98 -27.53
C LYS A 10 -5.26 14.23 -26.20
N PRO A 11 -4.51 13.16 -25.90
CA PRO A 11 -4.64 12.46 -24.63
C PRO A 11 -4.22 13.38 -23.48
N ILE A 12 -4.99 13.36 -22.40
CA ILE A 12 -4.71 14.08 -21.16
C ILE A 12 -3.65 13.31 -20.39
N ARG A 13 -2.49 13.92 -20.18
CA ARG A 13 -1.34 13.34 -19.50
C ARG A 13 -1.26 13.88 -18.07
N VAL A 14 -1.29 12.97 -17.10
CA VAL A 14 -1.28 13.29 -15.67
C VAL A 14 0.09 12.98 -15.10
N TRP A 15 0.65 13.92 -14.34
CA TRP A 15 1.91 13.74 -13.63
C TRP A 15 1.68 13.44 -12.14
N VAL A 16 2.38 12.45 -11.62
CA VAL A 16 2.53 12.22 -10.17
C VAL A 16 4.02 12.01 -9.92
N ASP A 17 4.56 12.57 -8.84
CA ASP A 17 5.90 12.22 -8.40
C ASP A 17 5.93 11.81 -6.93
N GLY A 18 7.02 11.15 -6.54
CA GLY A 18 7.19 10.74 -5.17
C GLY A 18 8.38 9.82 -4.93
N CYS A 19 8.59 9.56 -3.66
CA CYS A 19 9.60 8.63 -3.18
C CYS A 19 9.22 7.19 -3.51
N PHE A 20 7.96 6.80 -3.30
CA PHE A 20 7.47 5.42 -3.45
C PHE A 20 8.34 4.38 -2.74
N ASP A 21 8.79 4.71 -1.53
CA ASP A 21 9.49 3.77 -0.66
C ASP A 21 8.46 2.96 0.14
N LEU A 22 8.72 1.67 0.34
CA LEU A 22 7.79 0.72 0.95
C LEU A 22 6.36 0.83 0.37
N VAL A 23 6.22 0.68 -0.96
CA VAL A 23 4.92 0.82 -1.64
C VAL A 23 3.87 -0.08 -0.99
N HIS A 24 2.68 0.49 -0.80
CA HIS A 24 1.53 -0.16 -0.16
C HIS A 24 0.25 0.29 -0.87
N PHE A 25 -0.90 -0.26 -0.45
CA PHE A 25 -2.20 0.00 -1.11
C PHE A 25 -2.57 1.49 -1.23
N GLY A 26 -2.04 2.34 -0.35
CA GLY A 26 -2.28 3.78 -0.36
C GLY A 26 -1.67 4.44 -1.59
N HIS A 27 -0.42 4.13 -1.90
CA HIS A 27 0.26 4.56 -3.13
C HIS A 27 -0.50 4.04 -4.36
N ALA A 28 -0.86 2.75 -4.38
CA ALA A 28 -1.61 2.14 -5.48
C ALA A 28 -2.96 2.85 -5.72
N ASN A 29 -3.69 3.19 -4.66
CA ASN A 29 -4.95 3.91 -4.80
C ASN A 29 -4.75 5.39 -5.22
N ALA A 30 -3.67 6.05 -4.78
CA ALA A 30 -3.34 7.39 -5.25
C ALA A 30 -3.08 7.39 -6.77
N LEU A 31 -2.30 6.42 -7.26
CA LEU A 31 -2.05 6.24 -8.69
C LEU A 31 -3.32 5.91 -9.46
N ARG A 32 -4.19 5.03 -8.92
CA ARG A 32 -5.52 4.75 -9.51
C ARG A 32 -6.36 6.02 -9.67
N GLN A 33 -6.43 6.83 -8.62
CA GLN A 33 -7.18 8.08 -8.64
C GLN A 33 -6.56 9.07 -9.64
N ALA A 34 -5.23 9.21 -9.67
CA ALA A 34 -4.55 10.08 -10.62
C ALA A 34 -4.82 9.64 -12.07
N LYS A 35 -4.73 8.33 -12.37
CA LYS A 35 -5.06 7.77 -13.68
C LYS A 35 -6.50 8.06 -14.09
N SER A 36 -7.46 8.08 -13.16
CA SER A 36 -8.86 8.42 -13.48
C SER A 36 -9.09 9.88 -13.90
N LEU A 37 -8.11 10.76 -13.70
CA LEU A 37 -8.20 12.19 -14.06
C LEU A 37 -7.74 12.47 -15.50
N GLY A 38 -7.19 11.49 -16.21
CA GLY A 38 -6.70 11.65 -17.58
C GLY A 38 -6.63 10.33 -18.34
N ASP A 39 -5.98 10.36 -19.49
CA ASP A 39 -5.84 9.19 -20.37
C ASP A 39 -4.51 8.45 -20.14
N GLN A 40 -3.47 9.18 -19.71
CA GLN A 40 -2.14 8.65 -19.43
C GLN A 40 -1.62 9.15 -18.08
N LEU A 41 -0.96 8.28 -17.31
CA LEU A 41 -0.33 8.57 -16.04
C LEU A 41 1.18 8.35 -16.14
N ILE A 42 1.91 9.44 -15.94
CA ILE A 42 3.36 9.52 -15.91
C ILE A 42 3.77 9.67 -14.46
N VAL A 43 4.64 8.77 -13.99
CA VAL A 43 5.11 8.77 -12.59
C VAL A 43 6.58 9.09 -12.51
N GLY A 44 6.92 10.24 -11.94
CA GLY A 44 8.28 10.62 -11.57
C GLY A 44 8.71 9.97 -10.26
N ILE A 45 9.89 9.35 -10.25
CA ILE A 45 10.43 8.73 -9.04
C ILE A 45 11.78 9.36 -8.74
N HIS A 46 11.92 9.90 -7.53
CA HIS A 46 13.15 10.56 -7.10
C HIS A 46 14.28 9.56 -6.94
N SER A 47 15.52 9.98 -7.21
CA SER A 47 16.71 9.20 -6.91
C SER A 47 16.98 9.10 -5.41
N ASP A 48 17.79 8.12 -5.02
CA ASP A 48 18.17 7.93 -3.60
C ASP A 48 18.92 9.16 -3.06
N LYS A 49 19.76 9.77 -3.91
CA LYS A 49 20.49 11.01 -3.60
C LYS A 49 19.53 12.16 -3.29
N GLU A 50 18.51 12.34 -4.14
CA GLU A 50 17.54 13.42 -4.00
C GLU A 50 16.66 13.24 -2.75
N ILE A 51 16.24 12.01 -2.46
CA ILE A 51 15.47 11.68 -1.26
C ILE A 51 16.31 11.93 0.01
N THR A 52 17.56 11.47 0.01
CA THR A 52 18.48 11.61 1.15
C THR A 52 18.70 13.07 1.53
N LYS A 53 18.78 13.96 0.53
CA LYS A 53 18.95 15.40 0.74
C LYS A 53 17.79 16.05 1.52
N HIS A 54 16.58 15.51 1.41
CA HIS A 54 15.37 16.15 1.96
C HIS A 54 14.82 15.48 3.23
N LYS A 55 14.89 14.15 3.35
CA LYS A 55 14.24 13.43 4.46
C LYS A 55 15.03 12.24 5.04
N GLY A 56 16.23 11.97 4.53
CA GLY A 56 17.01 10.79 4.86
C GLY A 56 16.91 9.67 3.82
N PRO A 57 17.79 8.67 3.86
CA PRO A 57 17.90 7.65 2.82
C PRO A 57 16.66 6.73 2.80
N PRO A 58 16.19 6.32 1.61
CA PRO A 58 15.10 5.36 1.48
C PRO A 58 15.56 3.95 1.91
N VAL A 59 14.59 3.10 2.24
CA VAL A 59 14.82 1.68 2.56
C VAL A 59 15.13 0.89 1.30
N PHE A 60 14.36 1.09 0.22
CA PHE A 60 14.61 0.47 -1.07
C PHE A 60 15.46 1.34 -1.99
N HIS A 61 16.37 0.69 -2.72
CA HIS A 61 17.18 1.35 -3.74
C HIS A 61 16.28 1.85 -4.88
N GLU A 62 16.67 2.96 -5.51
CA GLU A 62 15.89 3.59 -6.58
C GLU A 62 15.47 2.64 -7.69
N LYS A 63 16.33 1.70 -8.09
CA LYS A 63 16.01 0.71 -9.13
C LYS A 63 14.88 -0.24 -8.72
N GLU A 64 14.79 -0.59 -7.44
CA GLU A 64 13.70 -1.43 -6.92
C GLU A 64 12.39 -0.65 -6.96
N ARG A 65 12.43 0.62 -6.54
CA ARG A 65 11.28 1.54 -6.57
C ARG A 65 10.79 1.76 -8.01
N TYR A 66 11.70 1.96 -8.97
CA TYR A 66 11.37 2.10 -10.38
C TYR A 66 10.65 0.86 -10.93
N ARG A 67 11.17 -0.34 -10.64
CA ARG A 67 10.54 -1.59 -11.09
C ARG A 67 9.15 -1.78 -10.47
N LEU A 68 9.00 -1.44 -9.19
CA LEU A 68 7.76 -1.64 -8.44
C LEU A 68 6.63 -0.76 -8.98
N ILE A 69 6.94 0.49 -9.31
CA ILE A 69 5.97 1.41 -9.91
C ILE A 69 5.66 1.04 -11.36
N ARG A 70 6.62 0.55 -12.14
CA ARG A 70 6.36 0.02 -13.50
C ARG A 70 5.39 -1.17 -13.50
N ALA A 71 5.36 -1.95 -12.42
CA ALA A 71 4.44 -3.08 -12.30
C ALA A 71 2.99 -2.66 -11.93
N MET A 72 2.75 -1.39 -11.59
CA MET A 72 1.42 -0.90 -11.24
C MET A 72 0.59 -0.70 -12.51
N LYS A 73 -0.54 -1.40 -12.62
CA LYS A 73 -1.38 -1.41 -13.83
C LYS A 73 -1.93 -0.07 -14.31
N TRP A 74 -1.93 0.96 -13.46
CA TRP A 74 -2.41 2.30 -13.82
C TRP A 74 -1.32 3.21 -14.38
N VAL A 75 -0.06 2.83 -14.21
CA VAL A 75 1.10 3.63 -14.63
C VAL A 75 1.44 3.29 -16.07
N ASP A 76 1.48 4.29 -16.94
CA ASP A 76 1.85 4.11 -18.35
C ASP A 76 3.34 4.37 -18.59
N GLU A 77 3.92 5.34 -17.87
CA GLU A 77 5.30 5.76 -18.04
C GLU A 77 5.94 6.05 -16.68
N VAL A 78 7.19 5.59 -16.48
CA VAL A 78 7.99 5.91 -15.30
C VAL A 78 9.18 6.76 -15.70
N VAL A 79 9.31 7.90 -15.03
CA VAL A 79 10.44 8.82 -15.17
C VAL A 79 11.37 8.63 -13.97
N GLU A 80 12.56 8.14 -14.24
CA GLU A 80 13.63 7.99 -13.24
C GLU A 80 14.31 9.34 -12.94
N ASP A 81 14.91 9.45 -11.76
CA ASP A 81 15.60 10.66 -11.27
C ASP A 81 14.77 11.95 -11.43
N ALA A 82 13.49 11.87 -11.04
CA ALA A 82 12.60 13.02 -11.05
C ALA A 82 12.99 14.02 -9.93
N PRO A 83 12.87 15.34 -10.16
CA PRO A 83 13.13 16.34 -9.13
C PRO A 83 12.23 16.14 -7.91
N TYR A 84 12.70 16.55 -6.73
CA TYR A 84 11.94 16.37 -5.48
C TYR A 84 10.61 17.13 -5.45
N PHE A 85 10.56 18.29 -6.09
CA PHE A 85 9.34 19.09 -6.24
C PHE A 85 8.93 19.15 -7.72
N THR A 86 7.63 19.23 -7.97
CA THR A 86 7.11 19.45 -9.32
C THR A 86 7.25 20.91 -9.74
N TYR A 87 7.89 21.14 -10.89
CA TYR A 87 7.96 22.46 -11.52
C TYR A 87 7.16 22.49 -12.82
N VAL A 88 6.75 23.68 -13.28
CA VAL A 88 6.06 23.84 -14.58
C VAL A 88 6.93 23.30 -15.72
N LYS A 89 8.25 23.54 -15.66
CA LYS A 89 9.24 23.00 -16.60
C LYS A 89 9.24 21.47 -16.66
N THR A 90 9.01 20.78 -15.54
CA THR A 90 8.91 19.32 -15.51
C THR A 90 7.66 18.86 -16.26
N LEU A 91 6.53 19.53 -16.03
CA LEU A 91 5.28 19.23 -16.75
C LEU A 91 5.41 19.46 -18.24
N GLU A 92 6.08 20.52 -18.67
CA GLU A 92 6.37 20.80 -20.08
C GLU A 92 7.30 19.74 -20.70
N LYS A 93 8.39 19.39 -20.01
CA LYS A 93 9.36 18.38 -20.47
C LYS A 93 8.70 17.04 -20.79
N TYR A 94 7.76 16.60 -19.96
CA TYR A 94 7.06 15.32 -20.13
C TYR A 94 5.67 15.46 -20.76
N SER A 95 5.35 16.66 -21.28
CA SER A 95 4.08 16.99 -21.91
C SER A 95 2.85 16.63 -21.06
N CYS A 96 2.93 16.78 -19.74
CA CYS A 96 1.85 16.50 -18.80
C CYS A 96 0.98 17.73 -18.62
N ASP A 97 -0.35 17.59 -18.67
CA ASP A 97 -1.28 18.72 -18.57
C ASP A 97 -1.36 19.28 -17.15
N PHE A 98 -1.30 18.44 -16.13
CA PHE A 98 -1.28 18.84 -14.72
C PHE A 98 -0.61 17.79 -13.84
N CYS A 99 -0.15 18.21 -12.65
CA CYS A 99 0.26 17.28 -11.59
C CYS A 99 -0.86 17.00 -10.59
N VAL A 100 -0.71 15.87 -9.93
CA VAL A 100 -1.62 15.40 -8.90
C VAL A 100 -0.81 15.03 -7.66
N HIS A 101 -1.21 15.56 -6.51
CA HIS A 101 -0.58 15.25 -5.23
C HIS A 101 -1.64 15.00 -4.16
N GLY A 102 -1.26 14.30 -3.08
CA GLY A 102 -2.10 14.16 -1.90
C GLY A 102 -2.38 15.50 -1.19
N ASP A 103 -3.30 15.48 -0.25
CA ASP A 103 -3.69 16.59 0.62
C ASP A 103 -2.76 16.80 1.83
N ASP A 104 -1.60 16.11 1.85
CA ASP A 104 -0.57 16.31 2.88
C ASP A 104 -0.04 17.76 2.83
N LEU A 105 0.24 18.35 4.00
CA LEU A 105 0.85 19.66 4.10
C LEU A 105 2.30 19.58 3.61
N VAL A 106 2.57 20.15 2.43
CA VAL A 106 3.91 20.24 1.87
C VAL A 106 4.40 21.66 2.03
N VAL A 107 5.44 21.82 2.85
CA VAL A 107 6.08 23.10 3.12
C VAL A 107 7.58 22.91 2.90
N SER A 108 8.20 23.81 2.15
CA SER A 108 9.65 23.84 1.99
C SER A 108 10.33 24.20 3.31
N ASN A 109 11.65 23.99 3.42
CA ASN A 109 12.42 24.37 4.60
C ASN A 109 12.27 25.85 4.97
N ASP A 110 11.97 26.68 3.96
CA ASP A 110 11.85 28.13 4.07
C ASP A 110 10.42 28.59 4.44
N GLY A 111 9.49 27.65 4.66
CA GLY A 111 8.08 27.94 4.96
C GLY A 111 7.20 28.17 3.72
N SER A 112 7.78 28.20 2.52
CA SER A 112 7.05 28.41 1.26
C SER A 112 6.32 27.14 0.78
N ASP A 113 5.27 27.33 -0.01
CA ASP A 113 4.60 26.26 -0.75
C ASP A 113 5.42 25.89 -2.00
N PRO A 114 6.01 24.68 -2.08
CA PRO A 114 6.84 24.29 -3.22
C PRO A 114 6.04 24.18 -4.52
N TYR A 115 4.71 24.09 -4.45
CA TYR A 115 3.83 23.99 -5.61
C TYR A 115 3.22 25.34 -6.00
N ALA A 116 3.63 26.46 -5.40
CA ALA A 116 3.05 27.77 -5.66
C ALA A 116 3.06 28.14 -7.16
N GLU A 117 4.17 27.86 -7.85
CA GLU A 117 4.31 28.11 -9.29
C GLU A 117 3.31 27.28 -10.11
N VAL A 118 3.20 25.97 -9.83
CA VAL A 118 2.30 25.07 -10.56
C VAL A 118 0.83 25.41 -10.27
N LYS A 119 0.50 25.75 -9.02
CA LYS A 119 -0.83 26.21 -8.62
C LYS A 119 -1.23 27.50 -9.34
N ALA A 120 -0.31 28.46 -9.50
CA ALA A 120 -0.57 29.70 -10.24
C ALA A 120 -0.95 29.47 -11.72
N THR A 121 -0.51 28.34 -12.30
CA THR A 121 -0.88 27.96 -13.69
C THR A 121 -2.18 27.15 -13.81
N ASN A 122 -2.90 26.89 -12.71
CA ASN A 122 -4.05 25.98 -12.65
C ASN A 122 -3.74 24.53 -13.09
N ARG A 123 -2.48 24.10 -12.95
CA ARG A 123 -2.01 22.76 -13.34
C ARG A 123 -1.70 21.85 -12.14
N TYR A 124 -2.30 22.14 -10.99
CA TYR A 124 -2.20 21.35 -9.76
C TYR A 124 -3.57 20.82 -9.37
N LYS A 125 -3.69 19.51 -9.13
CA LYS A 125 -4.89 18.89 -8.57
C LYS A 125 -4.56 18.13 -7.29
N MET A 126 -5.47 18.20 -6.33
CA MET A 126 -5.32 17.53 -5.03
C MET A 126 -6.18 16.27 -4.99
N LEU A 127 -5.60 15.18 -4.50
CA LEU A 127 -6.34 13.97 -4.12
C LEU A 127 -6.50 13.93 -2.61
N LYS A 128 -7.70 13.60 -2.16
CA LYS A 128 -7.91 13.29 -0.75
C LYS A 128 -7.20 11.99 -0.40
N ARG A 129 -6.49 11.99 0.73
CA ARG A 129 -6.03 10.74 1.33
C ARG A 129 -7.24 9.87 1.63
N ILE A 130 -7.11 8.56 1.47
CA ILE A 130 -8.16 7.65 1.95
C ILE A 130 -8.26 7.86 3.46
N GLN A 131 -9.38 8.43 3.91
CA GLN A 131 -9.75 8.36 5.30
C GLN A 131 -10.01 6.88 5.59
N GLN A 132 -9.22 6.29 6.49
CA GLN A 132 -9.73 5.15 7.25
C GLN A 132 -11.00 5.68 7.90
N LEU A 133 -12.18 5.28 7.43
CA LEU A 133 -13.44 5.85 7.89
C LEU A 133 -13.54 5.61 9.40
N GLN A 134 -13.20 6.62 10.20
CA GLN A 134 -13.66 6.77 11.58
C GLN A 134 -15.13 7.21 11.61
N GLU A 135 -15.75 7.40 10.44
CA GLU A 135 -17.17 7.71 10.29
C GLU A 135 -18.04 6.44 10.41
N GLN A 136 -18.01 5.84 11.60
CA GLN A 136 -19.17 5.20 12.26
C GLN A 136 -19.08 5.45 13.78
N GLY A 137 -18.99 6.72 14.16
CA GLY A 137 -19.00 7.19 15.54
C GLY A 137 -20.34 7.05 16.29
N THR A 138 -21.30 6.28 15.76
CA THR A 138 -22.62 6.08 16.40
C THR A 138 -22.88 4.65 16.90
N TYR A 139 -21.97 3.69 16.67
CA TYR A 139 -22.07 2.34 17.25
C TYR A 139 -20.89 1.95 18.17
N ALA A 140 -19.83 2.77 18.21
CA ALA A 140 -18.65 2.50 19.04
C ALA A 140 -18.85 2.79 20.54
N SER A 141 -19.92 3.51 20.93
CA SER A 141 -20.22 3.80 22.34
C SER A 141 -20.83 2.63 23.11
N GLN A 142 -21.01 1.46 22.48
CA GLN A 142 -21.43 0.22 23.16
C GLN A 142 -20.27 -0.74 23.48
N PHE A 143 -19.03 -0.43 23.10
CA PHE A 143 -17.87 -1.30 23.38
C PHE A 143 -16.69 -0.60 24.08
N SER A 144 -16.86 0.65 24.55
CA SER A 144 -15.84 1.39 25.30
C SER A 144 -15.79 1.02 26.79
N SER A 145 -15.75 -0.27 27.12
CA SER A 145 -15.49 -0.71 28.49
C SER A 145 -14.48 -1.85 28.54
N SER A 146 -13.41 -1.78 27.76
CA SER A 146 -12.18 -2.53 28.04
C SER A 146 -11.06 -2.03 27.15
N THR A 147 -9.89 -1.86 27.77
CA THR A 147 -8.58 -1.59 27.16
C THR A 147 -8.24 -0.13 26.82
N GLU A 148 -7.94 0.64 27.87
CA GLU A 148 -6.82 1.56 27.80
C GLU A 148 -5.53 0.74 27.59
N CYS A 149 -4.83 0.92 26.47
CA CYS A 149 -3.44 0.51 26.36
C CYS A 149 -2.60 1.76 26.09
N SER A 150 -1.89 2.18 27.13
CA SER A 150 -1.04 3.37 27.15
C SER A 150 0.14 3.23 26.19
N ILE A 151 0.32 4.25 25.36
CA ILE A 151 1.49 4.47 24.52
C ILE A 151 2.74 4.59 25.42
N ARG A 152 3.76 3.75 25.21
CA ARG A 152 5.11 3.98 25.74
C ARG A 152 6.16 4.01 24.62
N ARG A 153 6.93 5.10 24.68
CA ARG A 153 8.06 5.52 23.83
C ARG A 153 9.15 4.44 23.76
N THR A 154 9.74 4.30 22.59
CA THR A 154 10.85 3.40 22.24
C THR A 154 12.04 3.49 23.20
N GLN A 155 12.48 2.35 23.73
CA GLN A 155 13.83 2.13 24.26
C GLN A 155 14.53 1.09 23.36
N SER A 156 15.85 1.23 23.21
CA SER A 156 16.70 0.54 22.23
C SER A 156 16.57 -0.98 22.24
N LEU A 157 16.70 -1.59 21.05
CA LEU A 157 16.56 -3.03 20.78
C LEU A 157 17.36 -3.97 21.72
N ASP A 158 18.43 -3.49 22.36
CA ASP A 158 19.29 -4.32 23.19
C ASP A 158 18.69 -4.75 24.54
N SER A 159 17.67 -4.05 25.06
CA SER A 159 17.05 -4.41 26.35
C SER A 159 16.04 -5.55 26.23
N VAL A 160 15.47 -5.78 25.04
CA VAL A 160 14.43 -6.79 24.78
C VAL A 160 15.01 -8.20 24.68
N LEU A 161 16.24 -8.35 24.20
CA LEU A 161 16.87 -9.65 24.01
C LEU A 161 17.28 -10.34 25.32
N LYS A 162 17.41 -9.60 26.44
CA LYS A 162 17.84 -10.15 27.73
C LYS A 162 16.70 -10.66 28.62
N SER A 163 15.42 -10.51 28.25
CA SER A 163 14.28 -10.87 29.12
C SER A 163 13.47 -12.08 28.64
N LYS A 164 14.10 -13.05 27.97
CA LYS A 164 13.39 -14.21 27.38
C LYS A 164 12.67 -15.15 28.35
N ASP A 165 12.81 -14.98 29.67
CA ASP A 165 12.23 -15.92 30.65
C ASP A 165 11.04 -15.39 31.47
N LYS A 166 10.33 -14.32 31.05
CA LYS A 166 9.19 -13.79 31.83
C LYS A 166 7.85 -13.62 31.13
N PHE A 167 7.69 -13.99 29.85
CA PHE A 167 6.38 -13.95 29.19
C PHE A 167 5.75 -15.35 29.10
N MET A 168 5.46 -15.94 30.27
CA MET A 168 4.54 -17.06 30.41
C MET A 168 3.49 -16.66 31.45
N HIS A 169 2.38 -16.10 30.98
CA HIS A 169 1.17 -16.00 31.79
C HIS A 169 0.25 -17.18 31.44
N PRO A 170 -0.17 -18.02 32.41
CA PRO A 170 -1.12 -19.08 32.16
C PRO A 170 -2.52 -18.46 32.00
N CYS A 171 -3.10 -18.59 30.81
CA CYS A 171 -4.50 -18.25 30.60
C CYS A 171 -5.38 -19.32 31.27
N LYS A 172 -6.09 -18.94 32.34
CA LYS A 172 -7.14 -19.75 32.96
C LYS A 172 -8.49 -19.37 32.34
N THR A 173 -8.92 -20.11 31.32
CA THR A 173 -10.33 -20.16 30.93
C THR A 173 -10.66 -21.59 30.53
N LYS A 174 -11.48 -22.25 31.37
CA LYS A 174 -12.14 -23.52 31.05
C LYS A 174 -13.36 -23.20 30.19
N GLU A 175 -13.22 -23.21 28.88
CA GLU A 175 -14.36 -23.33 27.97
C GLU A 175 -14.13 -24.51 27.04
N THR A 176 -14.94 -25.55 27.25
CA THR A 176 -14.94 -26.79 26.48
C THR A 176 -15.58 -26.50 25.12
N LEU A 177 -14.77 -26.19 24.11
CA LEU A 177 -15.22 -26.17 22.72
C LEU A 177 -15.11 -27.58 22.13
N SER A 178 -16.25 -28.19 21.84
CA SER A 178 -16.35 -29.49 21.16
C SER A 178 -15.80 -29.39 19.72
N PRO A 179 -15.01 -30.37 19.23
CA PRO A 179 -14.53 -30.35 17.85
C PRO A 179 -15.69 -30.59 16.87
N ILE A 180 -15.93 -29.59 16.03
CA ILE A 180 -16.78 -29.68 14.84
C ILE A 180 -15.95 -30.42 13.79
N TYR A 181 -15.88 -31.76 13.83
CA TYR A 181 -15.61 -32.68 12.70
C TYR A 181 -15.51 -34.11 13.27
N PRO A 182 -16.56 -34.94 13.18
CA PRO A 182 -16.51 -36.34 13.60
C PRO A 182 -16.03 -37.20 12.43
N GLY A 183 -14.83 -37.75 12.51
CA GLY A 183 -14.41 -38.75 11.53
C GLY A 183 -12.91 -38.85 11.29
N LEU A 184 -12.15 -39.30 12.29
CA LEU A 184 -10.87 -39.98 12.07
C LEU A 184 -10.54 -40.79 13.33
N ASN A 185 -11.12 -42.00 13.41
CA ASN A 185 -10.61 -43.05 14.28
C ASN A 185 -9.66 -43.91 13.44
N SER A 186 -8.38 -43.94 13.81
CA SER A 186 -7.70 -45.17 14.25
C SER A 186 -6.18 -45.09 14.06
N ASN A 187 -5.48 -45.48 15.13
CA ASN A 187 -4.17 -46.12 15.16
C ASN A 187 -2.93 -45.29 14.78
N CYS A 188 -2.27 -44.71 15.80
CA CYS A 188 -0.82 -44.78 15.84
C CYS A 188 -0.38 -45.20 17.24
N SER A 189 0.16 -46.42 17.29
CA SER A 189 0.76 -47.07 18.45
C SER A 189 1.98 -46.29 18.92
N LYS A 190 2.23 -46.33 20.24
CA LYS A 190 3.43 -45.81 20.93
C LYS A 190 4.70 -45.96 20.07
N ALA A 191 5.30 -44.82 19.72
CA ALA A 191 6.69 -44.74 19.28
C ALA A 191 7.36 -43.58 20.03
N ASN A 192 8.51 -43.89 20.62
CA ASN A 192 9.30 -43.02 21.48
C ASN A 192 9.94 -41.87 20.70
N ASP A 193 10.16 -40.76 21.41
CA ASP A 193 11.27 -39.82 21.25
C ASP A 193 11.48 -39.14 19.88
N VAL A 194 10.93 -37.93 19.70
CA VAL A 194 11.62 -36.70 19.22
C VAL A 194 10.70 -35.51 19.58
N THR A 195 11.16 -34.59 20.44
CA THR A 195 10.47 -33.34 20.74
C THR A 195 10.75 -32.29 19.65
N ASP A 196 10.12 -32.42 18.49
CA ASP A 196 10.06 -31.30 17.55
C ASP A 196 8.92 -30.38 17.99
N SER A 197 9.30 -29.30 18.67
CA SER A 197 8.39 -28.24 19.05
C SER A 197 7.85 -27.56 17.79
N ILE A 198 6.63 -27.93 17.40
CA ILE A 198 5.86 -27.20 16.39
C ILE A 198 5.62 -25.79 16.96
N ASN A 199 6.42 -24.83 16.50
CA ASN A 199 6.18 -23.42 16.78
C ASN A 199 4.95 -22.96 16.00
N VAL A 200 3.78 -23.07 16.63
CA VAL A 200 2.56 -22.41 16.16
C VAL A 200 2.67 -20.93 16.51
N SER A 201 2.80 -20.06 15.50
CA SER A 201 2.68 -18.62 15.71
C SER A 201 1.24 -18.28 16.06
N ILE A 202 0.99 -17.98 17.33
CA ILE A 202 -0.31 -17.47 17.78
C ILE A 202 -0.37 -16.01 17.37
N TRP A 203 -1.26 -15.69 16.42
CA TRP A 203 -1.52 -14.32 16.00
C TRP A 203 -2.23 -13.59 17.15
N SER A 204 -1.63 -12.50 17.66
CA SER A 204 -2.36 -11.57 18.50
C SER A 204 -3.48 -10.91 17.68
N THR A 205 -4.60 -10.58 18.32
CA THR A 205 -5.74 -9.87 17.72
C THR A 205 -5.22 -8.67 16.92
N GLY A 206 -5.27 -8.77 15.60
CA GLY A 206 -4.55 -7.88 14.69
C GLY A 206 -4.98 -6.42 14.85
N GLY A 207 -4.00 -5.51 14.98
CA GLY A 207 -4.22 -4.06 15.09
C GLY A 207 -4.58 -3.36 13.78
N MET A 208 -5.13 -4.08 12.79
CA MET A 208 -5.44 -3.51 11.48
C MET A 208 -6.82 -2.83 11.48
N THR A 209 -6.84 -1.52 11.35
CA THR A 209 -8.06 -0.70 11.24
C THR A 209 -8.59 -0.58 9.80
N TYR A 210 -8.00 -1.32 8.84
CA TYR A 210 -8.45 -1.31 7.45
C TYR A 210 -9.78 -2.07 7.30
N MET A 211 -10.83 -1.35 6.91
CA MET A 211 -12.11 -1.96 6.56
C MET A 211 -12.19 -2.24 5.05
N PRO A 212 -12.14 -3.51 4.61
CA PRO A 212 -12.43 -3.84 3.23
C PRO A 212 -13.90 -3.56 2.93
N ASN A 213 -14.18 -3.01 1.75
CA ASN A 213 -15.54 -2.91 1.23
C ASN A 213 -15.55 -3.28 -0.26
N ILE A 214 -16.72 -3.71 -0.74
CA ILE A 214 -16.87 -4.21 -2.11
C ILE A 214 -16.51 -3.15 -3.17
N LEU A 215 -16.72 -1.87 -2.85
CA LEU A 215 -16.39 -0.76 -3.74
C LEU A 215 -14.87 -0.65 -3.94
N ARG A 216 -14.07 -0.80 -2.88
CA ARG A 216 -12.60 -0.77 -2.95
C ARG A 216 -12.07 -1.96 -3.74
N ILE A 217 -12.62 -3.15 -3.53
CA ILE A 217 -12.25 -4.34 -4.31
C ILE A 217 -12.58 -4.11 -5.78
N SER A 218 -13.81 -3.68 -6.08
CA SER A 218 -14.26 -3.39 -7.44
C SER A 218 -13.39 -2.35 -8.14
N GLN A 219 -13.01 -1.27 -7.46
CA GLN A 219 -12.09 -0.24 -7.99
C GLN A 219 -10.69 -0.79 -8.31
N PHE A 220 -10.20 -1.75 -7.53
CA PHE A 220 -8.91 -2.39 -7.77
C PHE A 220 -9.00 -3.52 -8.80
N CYS A 221 -10.17 -4.11 -9.04
CA CYS A 221 -10.39 -5.14 -10.05
C CYS A 221 -10.89 -4.59 -11.40
N SER A 222 -11.32 -3.33 -11.46
CA SER A 222 -11.89 -2.73 -12.67
C SER A 222 -10.96 -2.85 -13.86
N GLY A 223 -11.50 -3.23 -15.02
CA GLY A 223 -10.75 -3.46 -16.26
C GLY A 223 -10.00 -4.79 -16.33
N GLN A 224 -10.06 -5.61 -15.28
CA GLN A 224 -9.41 -6.93 -15.22
C GLN A 224 -10.35 -8.09 -14.90
N PHE A 225 -11.60 -7.81 -14.52
CA PHE A 225 -12.61 -8.85 -14.37
C PHE A 225 -13.09 -9.27 -15.75
N ARG A 226 -12.53 -10.37 -16.23
CA ARG A 226 -13.09 -11.15 -17.34
C ARG A 226 -13.01 -12.62 -16.95
N GLU A 227 -14.01 -13.39 -17.35
CA GLU A 227 -13.91 -14.84 -17.28
C GLU A 227 -12.78 -15.32 -18.21
N PRO A 228 -12.09 -16.42 -17.87
CA PRO A 228 -11.12 -17.05 -18.76
C PRO A 228 -11.80 -17.46 -20.07
N ASN A 229 -11.18 -17.12 -21.19
CA ASN A 229 -11.59 -17.57 -22.51
C ASN A 229 -11.07 -18.99 -22.75
N SER A 230 -11.62 -19.69 -23.76
CA SER A 230 -11.20 -21.05 -24.13
C SER A 230 -9.70 -21.21 -24.42
N ASN A 231 -9.04 -20.13 -24.83
CA ASN A 231 -7.63 -20.13 -25.22
C ASN A 231 -6.69 -19.65 -24.12
N ASP A 232 -7.21 -19.23 -22.96
CA ASP A 232 -6.37 -18.79 -21.85
C ASP A 232 -5.82 -19.98 -21.07
N ILE A 233 -4.56 -19.86 -20.62
CA ILE A 233 -3.98 -20.80 -19.67
C ILE A 233 -4.20 -20.22 -18.27
N VAL A 234 -5.00 -20.92 -17.46
CA VAL A 234 -5.25 -20.53 -16.07
C VAL A 234 -4.08 -21.03 -15.20
N VAL A 235 -3.38 -20.10 -14.56
CA VAL A 235 -2.26 -20.40 -13.65
C VAL A 235 -2.65 -19.97 -12.24
N TYR A 236 -2.62 -20.90 -11.28
CA TYR A 236 -2.87 -20.63 -9.86
C TYR A 236 -1.54 -20.50 -9.11
N VAL A 237 -1.40 -19.43 -8.33
CA VAL A 237 -0.20 -19.16 -7.53
C VAL A 237 -0.62 -18.85 -6.08
N PRO A 238 -0.47 -19.81 -5.15
CA PRO A 238 -0.73 -19.56 -3.73
C PRO A 238 0.48 -18.89 -3.05
N GLY A 239 0.22 -18.19 -1.95
CA GLY A 239 1.27 -17.55 -1.14
C GLY A 239 0.67 -16.63 -0.09
N THR A 240 1.51 -16.15 0.83
CA THR A 240 1.07 -15.15 1.82
C THR A 240 0.85 -13.79 1.16
N PHE A 241 1.72 -13.42 0.21
CA PHE A 241 1.76 -12.09 -0.40
C PHE A 241 1.85 -10.94 0.63
N ASP A 242 2.44 -11.22 1.81
CA ASP A 242 2.68 -10.23 2.84
C ASP A 242 3.75 -9.22 2.39
N LEU A 243 3.43 -7.93 2.51
CA LEU A 243 4.28 -6.82 2.04
C LEU A 243 4.71 -7.02 0.59
N PHE A 244 3.72 -7.03 -0.32
CA PHE A 244 3.92 -7.22 -1.76
C PHE A 244 5.07 -6.36 -2.29
N ARG A 245 6.17 -7.02 -2.67
CA ARG A 245 7.45 -6.39 -3.01
C ARG A 245 8.12 -7.11 -4.18
N ILE A 246 9.07 -6.41 -4.79
CA ILE A 246 9.98 -7.03 -5.75
C ILE A 246 11.11 -7.71 -4.98
N LEU A 247 11.52 -8.88 -5.45
CA LEU A 247 12.72 -9.54 -4.94
C LEU A 247 13.93 -8.90 -5.64
N SER A 248 14.93 -8.47 -4.86
CA SER A 248 16.25 -8.16 -5.38
C SER A 248 16.75 -9.39 -6.14
N MET A 249 17.12 -9.21 -7.41
CA MET A 249 17.85 -10.22 -8.19
C MET A 249 19.33 -10.11 -7.91
#